data_AF-A0A353LKB1-F1
#
_entry.id   AF-A0A353LKB1-F1
#
_cell.length_a   1.000
_cell.length_b   1.000
_cell.length_c   1.000
_cell.angle_alpha   90.00
_cell.angle_beta   90.00
_cell.angle_gamma   90.00
#
_symmetry.space_group_name_H-M   'P 1'
#
loop_
_entity.id
_entity.type
_entity.pdbx_description
1 polymer ?
#
loop_
_entity_poly.entity_id
_entity_poly.type
_entity_poly.pdbx_seq_one_letter_code
_entity_poly.pdbx_strand_id
1 'polypeptide(L)'
;NPGSEQVRYTAERDGILQEFEDAGAVIMANACGPCIGQWKRTDEKSERSNSIVTSFNRNFAKRNDGNPNTHAFVTSPELVAALTIAGDLTFNPLTDTLTNSKGEQVKLAEPVGFEMPPRGFAVEDAGYLPPSEDGSKIEVSINPQSNRLQKLEPFEPWNGKDYEELPLLIKVKGKCTTDHISMAGPWLRFRGHLDNISDNMLIGAVNAFN
;
A
#
# COMPACT_ATOMS: atom_id res chain seq x y z
N ASN A 1 2.34 -6.92 -7.35
CA ASN A 1 3.28 -5.80 -7.52
C ASN A 1 4.68 -6.32 -7.26
N PRO A 2 5.57 -6.33 -8.26
CA PRO A 2 6.98 -6.61 -8.03
C PRO A 2 7.59 -5.57 -7.08
N GLY A 3 8.53 -5.99 -6.24
CA GLY A 3 9.14 -5.12 -5.23
C GLY A 3 10.20 -4.16 -5.78
N SER A 4 10.74 -4.44 -6.97
CA SER A 4 11.75 -3.64 -7.65
C SER A 4 11.73 -3.90 -9.16
N GLU A 5 12.39 -3.04 -9.94
CA GLU A 5 12.56 -3.26 -11.38
C GLU A 5 13.41 -4.50 -11.68
N GLN A 6 14.44 -4.78 -10.87
CA GLN A 6 15.22 -6.02 -11.01
C GLN A 6 14.35 -7.28 -10.83
N VAL A 7 13.45 -7.29 -9.84
CA VAL A 7 12.54 -8.43 -9.62
C VAL A 7 11.53 -8.53 -10.76
N ARG A 8 10.93 -7.42 -11.19
CA ARG A 8 9.99 -7.40 -12.33
C ARG A 8 10.66 -7.93 -13.59
N TYR A 9 11.80 -7.36 -13.97
CA TYR A 9 12.54 -7.72 -15.18
C TYR A 9 12.98 -9.19 -15.15
N THR A 10 13.52 -9.66 -14.02
CA THR A 10 13.91 -11.06 -13.85
C THR A 10 12.72 -12.00 -14.00
N ALA A 11 11.59 -11.69 -13.36
CA ALA A 11 10.37 -12.49 -13.43
C ALA A 11 9.75 -12.50 -14.84
N GLU A 12 9.82 -11.39 -15.57
CA GLU A 12 9.37 -11.30 -16.96
C GLU A 12 10.25 -12.15 -17.88
N ARG A 13 11.57 -11.98 -17.79
CA ARG A 13 12.56 -12.77 -18.54
C ARG A 13 12.40 -14.27 -18.30
N ASP A 14 12.08 -14.66 -17.08
CA ASP A 14 11.88 -16.05 -16.66
C ASP A 14 10.46 -16.59 -16.92
N GLY A 15 9.56 -15.77 -17.48
CA GLY A 15 8.20 -16.17 -17.88
C GLY A 15 7.15 -16.17 -16.77
N ILE A 16 7.54 -15.86 -15.53
CA ILE A 16 6.65 -15.89 -14.35
C ILE A 16 5.51 -14.88 -14.50
N LEU A 17 5.79 -13.66 -14.98
CA LEU A 17 4.74 -12.64 -15.11
C LEU A 17 3.67 -13.03 -16.13
N GLN A 18 4.07 -13.70 -17.21
CA GLN A 18 3.13 -14.19 -18.23
C GLN A 18 2.16 -15.22 -17.65
N GLU A 19 2.62 -16.13 -16.78
CA GLU A 19 1.74 -17.10 -16.12
C GLU A 19 0.66 -16.41 -15.26
N PHE A 20 1.02 -15.33 -14.55
CA PHE A 20 0.06 -14.54 -13.79
C PHE A 20 -0.94 -13.82 -14.70
N GLU A 21 -0.48 -13.23 -15.80
CA GLU A 21 -1.33 -12.53 -16.77
C GLU A 21 -2.29 -13.48 -17.49
N ASP A 22 -1.82 -14.66 -17.88
CA ASP A 22 -2.65 -15.72 -18.48
C ASP A 22 -3.73 -16.22 -17.51
N ALA A 23 -3.45 -16.18 -16.20
CA ALA A 23 -4.41 -16.46 -15.14
C ALA A 23 -5.35 -15.27 -14.83
N GLY A 24 -5.24 -14.15 -15.56
CA GLY A 24 -6.10 -12.97 -15.43
C GLY A 24 -5.62 -11.94 -14.40
N ALA A 25 -4.37 -12.06 -13.91
CA ALA A 25 -3.81 -11.05 -13.01
C ALA A 25 -3.42 -9.77 -13.76
N VAL A 26 -3.48 -8.65 -13.07
CA VAL A 26 -2.95 -7.37 -13.56
C VAL A 26 -1.62 -7.08 -12.86
N ILE A 27 -0.54 -7.00 -13.63
CA ILE A 27 0.77 -6.63 -13.10
C ILE A 27 0.80 -5.11 -12.87
N MET A 28 0.72 -4.70 -11.60
CA MET A 28 0.85 -3.28 -11.24
C MET A 28 2.31 -2.84 -11.25
N ALA A 29 2.52 -1.52 -11.36
CA ALA A 29 3.82 -0.88 -11.23
C ALA A 29 4.57 -1.30 -9.96
N ASN A 30 5.91 -1.25 -10.03
CA ASN A 30 6.83 -1.59 -8.95
C ASN A 30 6.83 -0.53 -7.85
N ALA A 31 5.72 -0.43 -7.13
CA ALA A 31 5.46 0.57 -6.10
C ALA A 31 4.51 0.02 -5.04
N CYS A 32 4.42 0.72 -3.90
CA CYS A 32 3.56 0.31 -2.79
C CYS A 32 2.08 0.13 -3.19
N GLY A 33 1.54 1.01 -4.05
CA GLY A 33 0.18 0.91 -4.60
C GLY A 33 -0.90 0.66 -3.54
N PRO A 34 -1.72 -0.41 -3.68
CA PRO A 34 -2.79 -0.74 -2.73
C PRO A 34 -2.34 -0.96 -1.28
N CYS A 35 -1.06 -1.25 -1.01
CA CYS A 35 -0.56 -1.42 0.37
C CYS A 35 -0.69 -0.13 1.21
N ILE A 36 -0.67 1.03 0.55
CA ILE A 36 -0.74 2.36 1.18
C ILE A 36 -2.00 3.15 0.81
N GLY A 37 -2.99 2.48 0.22
CA GLY A 37 -4.23 3.14 -0.24
C GLY A 37 -4.09 3.89 -1.56
N GLN A 38 -2.99 3.71 -2.29
CA GLN A 38 -2.81 4.24 -3.65
C GLN A 38 -3.40 3.27 -4.66
N TRP A 39 -4.73 3.14 -4.61
CA TRP A 39 -5.48 2.27 -5.49
C TRP A 39 -6.80 2.92 -5.88
N LYS A 40 -7.02 3.06 -7.19
CA LYS A 40 -8.32 3.44 -7.74
C LYS A 40 -9.14 2.17 -7.94
N ARG A 41 -9.76 1.70 -6.86
CA ARG A 41 -10.67 0.55 -6.91
C ARG A 41 -11.92 0.96 -7.70
N THR A 42 -12.24 0.19 -8.75
CA THR A 42 -13.35 0.47 -9.68
C THR A 42 -14.68 -0.10 -9.23
N ASP A 43 -14.66 -1.06 -8.30
CA ASP A 43 -15.86 -1.46 -7.57
C ASP A 43 -16.36 -0.18 -6.88
N GLU A 44 -17.55 0.30 -7.26
CA GLU A 44 -18.15 1.51 -6.70
C GLU A 44 -18.03 1.49 -5.17
N LYS A 45 -17.96 2.68 -4.55
CA LYS A 45 -18.01 2.85 -3.08
C LYS A 45 -19.28 2.22 -2.54
N SER A 46 -19.19 0.92 -2.37
CA SER A 46 -20.29 0.04 -2.06
C SER A 46 -20.28 -0.06 -0.55
N GLU A 47 -21.42 0.30 0.05
CA GLU A 47 -21.67 0.06 1.47
C GLU A 47 -21.70 -1.44 1.80
N ARG A 48 -21.67 -2.32 0.79
CA ARG A 48 -21.54 -3.76 0.98
C ARG A 48 -20.21 -4.11 1.63
N SER A 49 -20.28 -4.86 2.73
CA SER A 49 -19.12 -5.55 3.30
C SER A 49 -18.50 -6.51 2.27
N ASN A 50 -17.18 -6.43 2.12
CA ASN A 50 -16.43 -7.32 1.26
C ASN A 50 -15.15 -7.76 1.96
N SER A 51 -14.53 -8.83 1.46
CA SER A 51 -13.21 -9.26 1.90
C SER A 51 -12.17 -9.04 0.81
N ILE A 52 -10.94 -8.76 1.21
CA ILE A 52 -9.74 -8.83 0.36
C ILE A 52 -8.68 -9.64 1.08
N VAL A 53 -7.89 -10.40 0.33
CA VAL A 53 -6.75 -11.16 0.87
C VAL A 53 -5.49 -10.62 0.21
N THR A 54 -4.48 -10.30 1.00
CA THR A 54 -3.25 -9.67 0.52
C THR A 54 -2.03 -10.32 1.13
N SER A 55 -0.89 -10.24 0.44
CA SER A 55 0.43 -10.61 0.95
C SER A 55 1.22 -9.40 1.47
N PHE A 56 0.50 -8.36 1.94
CA PHE A 56 1.09 -7.19 2.58
C PHE A 56 1.38 -7.46 4.06
N ASN A 57 1.47 -6.42 4.88
CA ASN A 57 1.78 -6.52 6.31
C ASN A 57 0.84 -5.71 7.22
N ARG A 58 -0.13 -4.99 6.65
CA ARG A 58 -1.08 -4.15 7.40
C ARG A 58 -2.48 -4.25 6.78
N ASN A 59 -3.48 -4.35 7.65
CA ASN A 59 -4.89 -4.51 7.31
C ASN A 59 -5.82 -3.64 8.17
N PHE A 60 -5.37 -2.46 8.59
CA PHE A 60 -6.24 -1.53 9.32
C PHE A 60 -7.42 -1.09 8.44
N ALA A 61 -8.54 -0.76 9.07
CA ALA A 61 -9.72 -0.28 8.36
C ALA A 61 -9.37 0.89 7.42
N LYS A 62 -9.96 0.91 6.22
CA LYS A 62 -9.75 1.91 5.15
C LYS A 62 -8.33 1.95 4.57
N ARG A 63 -7.39 1.11 5.01
CA ARG A 63 -5.98 1.22 4.62
C ARG A 63 -5.73 1.01 3.12
N ASN A 64 -6.36 0.00 2.53
CA ASN A 64 -6.03 -0.44 1.17
C ASN A 64 -6.81 0.29 0.07
N ASP A 65 -8.05 0.68 0.35
CA ASP A 65 -8.98 1.25 -0.63
C ASP A 65 -9.84 2.40 -0.07
N GLY A 66 -9.63 2.80 1.18
CA GLY A 66 -10.42 3.86 1.84
C GLY A 66 -11.80 3.40 2.37
N ASN A 67 -12.20 2.14 2.18
CA ASN A 67 -13.52 1.64 2.57
C ASN A 67 -13.51 1.05 4.00
N PRO A 68 -14.35 1.55 4.94
CA PRO A 68 -14.46 0.96 6.27
C PRO A 68 -15.05 -0.46 6.29
N ASN A 69 -15.84 -0.81 5.28
CA ASN A 69 -16.56 -2.09 5.20
C ASN A 69 -15.71 -3.21 4.57
N THR A 70 -14.46 -2.91 4.18
CA THR A 70 -13.54 -3.91 3.64
C THR A 70 -12.80 -4.64 4.76
N HIS A 71 -12.96 -5.96 4.81
CA HIS A 71 -12.23 -6.85 5.69
C HIS A 71 -10.97 -7.35 4.99
N ALA A 72 -9.82 -6.79 5.36
CA ALA A 72 -8.53 -7.16 4.80
C ALA A 72 -7.88 -8.27 5.63
N PHE A 73 -7.49 -9.36 4.98
CA PHE A 73 -6.73 -10.47 5.55
C PHE A 73 -5.31 -10.46 4.98
N VAL A 74 -4.33 -10.75 5.83
CA VAL A 74 -2.92 -10.81 5.46
C VAL A 74 -2.44 -12.24 5.61
N THR A 75 -1.82 -12.78 4.56
CA THR A 75 -1.28 -14.14 4.52
C THR A 75 -0.11 -14.24 3.52
N SER A 76 0.43 -15.44 3.28
CA SER A 76 1.51 -15.65 2.33
C SER A 76 1.05 -15.45 0.86
N PRO A 77 1.95 -15.11 -0.08
CA PRO A 77 1.61 -14.96 -1.50
C PRO A 77 0.95 -16.19 -2.11
N GLU A 78 1.36 -17.38 -1.70
CA GLU A 78 0.85 -18.66 -2.21
C GLU A 78 -0.61 -18.88 -1.77
N LEU A 79 -0.92 -18.56 -0.51
CA LEU A 79 -2.31 -18.61 -0.02
C LEU A 79 -3.18 -17.54 -0.66
N VAL A 80 -2.65 -16.34 -0.94
CA VAL A 80 -3.38 -15.33 -1.72
C VAL A 80 -3.76 -15.89 -3.09
N ALA A 81 -2.82 -16.53 -3.80
CA ALA A 81 -3.09 -17.12 -5.11
C ALA A 81 -4.14 -18.24 -5.03
N ALA A 82 -3.98 -19.18 -4.09
CA ALA A 82 -4.92 -20.28 -3.90
C ALA A 82 -6.35 -19.79 -3.59
N LEU A 83 -6.50 -18.84 -2.67
CA LEU A 83 -7.79 -18.27 -2.29
C LEU A 83 -8.40 -17.41 -3.41
N THR A 84 -7.56 -16.78 -4.24
CA THR A 84 -8.03 -16.03 -5.42
C THR A 84 -8.60 -16.96 -6.48
N ILE A 85 -7.93 -18.10 -6.75
CA ILE A 85 -8.43 -19.13 -7.67
C ILE A 85 -9.75 -19.73 -7.14
N ALA A 86 -9.82 -19.99 -5.82
CA ALA A 86 -11.02 -20.55 -5.20
C ALA A 86 -12.19 -19.56 -5.12
N GLY A 87 -11.90 -18.27 -4.92
CA GLY A 87 -12.92 -17.22 -4.72
C GLY A 87 -13.65 -17.30 -3.38
N ASP A 88 -13.17 -18.12 -2.44
CA ASP A 88 -13.81 -18.41 -1.14
C ASP A 88 -12.77 -18.43 -0.01
N LEU A 89 -13.06 -17.71 1.07
CA LEU A 89 -12.21 -17.66 2.27
C LEU A 89 -12.25 -18.95 3.11
N THR A 90 -13.26 -19.79 2.91
CA THR A 90 -13.41 -21.07 3.62
C THR A 90 -12.60 -22.20 2.98
N PHE A 91 -12.07 -21.98 1.77
CA PHE A 91 -11.27 -22.96 1.06
C PHE A 91 -9.93 -23.23 1.76
N ASN A 92 -9.68 -24.49 2.07
CA ASN A 92 -8.39 -24.95 2.58
C ASN A 92 -7.61 -25.71 1.49
N PRO A 93 -6.53 -25.13 0.93
CA PRO A 93 -5.78 -25.76 -0.16
C PRO A 93 -5.10 -27.08 0.22
N LEU A 94 -4.95 -27.39 1.52
CA LEU A 94 -4.35 -28.65 1.98
C LEU A 94 -5.32 -29.84 1.89
N THR A 95 -6.64 -29.58 2.00
CA THR A 95 -7.64 -30.64 2.14
C THR A 95 -8.65 -30.66 1.01
N ASP A 96 -9.03 -29.48 0.52
CA ASP A 96 -10.22 -29.30 -0.29
C ASP A 96 -9.93 -29.48 -1.79
N THR A 97 -10.99 -29.57 -2.60
CA THR A 97 -10.91 -29.69 -4.06
C THR A 97 -11.65 -28.55 -4.74
N LEU A 98 -11.23 -28.22 -5.96
CA LEU A 98 -11.90 -27.29 -6.87
C LEU A 98 -12.45 -28.05 -8.07
N THR A 99 -13.49 -27.51 -8.69
CA THR A 99 -14.05 -28.06 -9.93
C THR A 99 -13.45 -27.34 -11.13
N ASN A 100 -12.78 -28.06 -12.02
CA ASN A 100 -12.23 -27.46 -13.23
C ASN A 100 -13.29 -27.28 -14.33
N SER A 101 -12.91 -26.70 -15.48
CA SER A 101 -13.83 -26.49 -16.62
C SER A 101 -14.42 -27.76 -17.23
N LYS A 102 -13.86 -28.93 -16.91
CA LYS A 102 -14.34 -30.25 -17.36
C LYS A 102 -15.25 -30.93 -16.32
N GLY A 103 -15.49 -30.29 -15.17
CA GLY A 103 -16.28 -30.86 -14.07
C GLY A 103 -15.51 -31.82 -13.16
N GLU A 104 -14.19 -31.93 -13.33
CA GLU A 104 -13.35 -32.83 -12.54
C GLU A 104 -12.94 -32.16 -11.22
N GLN A 105 -12.87 -32.95 -10.15
CA GLN A 105 -12.35 -32.49 -8.86
C GLN A 105 -10.81 -32.49 -8.90
N VAL A 106 -10.21 -31.33 -8.71
CA VAL A 106 -8.76 -31.14 -8.69
C VAL A 106 -8.31 -30.55 -7.35
N LYS A 107 -7.11 -30.92 -6.91
CA LYS A 107 -6.43 -30.26 -5.78
C LYS A 107 -5.34 -29.34 -6.31
N LEU A 108 -5.12 -28.24 -5.62
CA LEU A 108 -3.94 -27.41 -5.86
C LEU A 108 -2.73 -28.15 -5.28
N ALA A 109 -1.72 -28.39 -6.11
CA ALA A 109 -0.47 -28.96 -5.63
C ALA A 109 0.27 -27.95 -4.76
N GLU A 110 1.05 -28.44 -3.79
CA GLU A 110 1.95 -27.58 -3.03
C GLU A 110 2.93 -26.88 -3.99
N PRO A 111 3.05 -25.55 -3.94
CA PRO A 111 3.90 -24.83 -4.86
C PRO A 111 5.37 -25.13 -4.56
N VAL A 112 6.13 -25.40 -5.62
CA VAL A 112 7.59 -25.54 -5.57
C VAL A 112 8.20 -24.46 -6.44
N GLY A 113 9.31 -23.87 -5.97
CA GLY A 113 9.98 -22.80 -6.67
C GLY A 113 11.46 -22.75 -6.33
N PHE A 114 12.21 -21.97 -7.11
CA PHE A 114 13.59 -21.68 -6.80
C PHE A 114 13.68 -20.53 -5.80
N GLU A 115 14.51 -20.65 -4.77
CA GLU A 115 14.77 -19.57 -3.83
C GLU A 115 15.43 -18.36 -4.51
N MET A 116 16.29 -18.64 -5.49
CA MET A 116 16.99 -17.65 -6.32
C MET A 116 16.80 -17.99 -7.80
N PRO A 117 16.73 -16.99 -8.70
CA PRO A 117 16.60 -17.25 -10.13
C PRO A 117 17.82 -18.08 -10.61
N PRO A 118 17.64 -19.27 -11.21
CA PRO A 118 18.76 -20.12 -11.64
C PRO A 118 19.70 -19.45 -12.65
N ARG A 119 19.17 -18.48 -13.41
CA ARG A 119 19.93 -17.67 -14.37
C ARG A 119 20.50 -16.38 -13.77
N GLY A 120 20.38 -16.19 -12.46
CA GLY A 120 20.71 -14.95 -11.76
C GLY A 120 19.69 -13.83 -12.02
N PHE A 121 19.81 -12.75 -11.25
CA PHE A 121 19.01 -11.54 -11.44
C PHE A 121 19.45 -10.77 -12.69
N ALA A 122 18.50 -10.11 -13.34
CA ALA A 122 18.75 -9.20 -14.45
C ALA A 122 17.94 -7.92 -14.32
N VAL A 123 18.46 -6.85 -14.91
CA VAL A 123 17.82 -5.53 -15.04
C VAL A 123 18.50 -4.79 -16.19
N GLU A 124 17.74 -4.07 -17.02
CA GLU A 124 18.30 -3.19 -18.05
C GLU A 124 18.59 -1.80 -17.47
N ASP A 125 17.54 -1.09 -17.03
CA ASP A 125 17.64 0.20 -16.37
C ASP A 125 17.03 0.10 -14.96
N ALA A 126 17.86 0.28 -13.94
CA ALA A 126 17.41 0.28 -12.55
C ALA A 126 16.76 1.62 -12.13
N GLY A 127 16.79 2.63 -12.99
CA GLY A 127 16.29 3.98 -12.72
C GLY A 127 17.13 4.76 -11.71
N TYR A 128 18.34 4.28 -11.39
CA TYR A 128 19.23 4.95 -10.45
C TYR A 128 19.95 6.11 -11.13
N LEU A 129 19.80 7.30 -10.55
CA LEU A 129 20.54 8.49 -10.95
C LEU A 129 21.50 8.86 -9.83
N PRO A 130 22.83 8.78 -10.04
CA PRO A 130 23.79 9.23 -9.03
C PRO A 130 23.71 10.76 -8.86
N PRO A 131 24.11 11.28 -7.70
CA PRO A 131 24.26 12.73 -7.53
C PRO A 131 25.33 13.25 -8.50
N SER A 132 25.22 14.52 -8.90
CA SER A 132 26.26 15.19 -9.67
C SER A 132 27.56 15.25 -8.88
N GLU A 133 28.70 15.00 -9.54
CA GLU A 133 30.03 15.08 -8.91
C GLU A 133 30.31 16.48 -8.34
N ASP A 134 29.85 17.52 -9.04
CA ASP A 134 29.87 18.91 -8.58
C ASP A 134 28.44 19.48 -8.55
N GLY A 135 27.89 19.63 -7.35
CA GLY A 135 26.57 20.23 -7.11
C GLY A 135 26.59 21.73 -6.89
N SER A 136 27.74 22.41 -6.95
CA SER A 136 27.91 23.82 -6.54
C SER A 136 27.05 24.81 -7.34
N LYS A 137 26.66 24.44 -8.57
CA LYS A 137 25.81 25.25 -9.46
C LYS A 137 24.34 24.80 -9.49
N ILE A 138 23.98 23.75 -8.75
CA ILE A 138 22.61 23.23 -8.73
C ILE A 138 21.78 24.10 -7.80
N GLU A 139 20.75 24.74 -8.36
CA GLU A 139 19.77 25.49 -7.58
C GLU A 139 18.48 24.68 -7.44
N VAL A 140 18.10 24.37 -6.20
CA VAL A 140 16.81 23.75 -5.88
C VAL A 140 15.81 24.87 -5.58
N SER A 141 14.91 25.13 -6.52
CA SER A 141 13.85 26.13 -6.36
C SER A 141 12.51 25.47 -6.02
N ILE A 142 11.76 26.10 -5.12
CA ILE A 142 10.37 25.72 -4.79
C ILE A 142 9.49 26.90 -5.19
N ASN A 143 8.55 26.66 -6.09
CA ASN A 143 7.56 27.66 -6.49
C ASN A 143 6.73 28.08 -5.26
N PRO A 144 6.71 29.38 -4.86
CA PRO A 144 5.95 29.85 -3.72
C PRO A 144 4.43 29.61 -3.81
N GLN A 145 3.90 29.46 -5.02
CA GLN A 145 2.49 29.15 -5.28
C GLN A 145 2.23 27.65 -5.50
N SER A 146 3.19 26.78 -5.18
CA SER A 146 3.06 25.34 -5.33
C SER A 146 2.09 24.77 -4.30
N ASN A 147 1.07 24.05 -4.77
CA ASN A 147 0.17 23.27 -3.91
C ASN A 147 0.76 21.90 -3.51
N ARG A 148 2.02 21.61 -3.83
CA ARG A 148 2.67 20.30 -3.61
C ARG A 148 3.88 20.36 -2.69
N LEU A 149 4.64 21.44 -2.77
CA LEU A 149 5.90 21.66 -2.06
C LEU A 149 5.86 23.04 -1.39
N GLN A 150 6.24 23.10 -0.13
CA GLN A 150 6.30 24.31 0.68
C GLN A 150 7.65 24.33 1.39
N LYS A 151 8.29 25.50 1.48
CA LYS A 151 9.43 25.67 2.39
C LYS A 151 8.91 25.59 3.82
N LEU A 152 9.60 24.84 4.68
CA LEU A 152 9.27 24.81 6.10
C LEU A 152 9.67 26.13 6.74
N GLU A 153 8.73 26.76 7.42
CA GLU A 153 9.00 27.86 8.34
C GLU A 153 9.41 27.28 9.70
N PRO A 154 10.42 27.86 10.38
CA PRO A 154 10.76 27.44 11.73
C PRO A 154 9.55 27.58 12.65
N PHE A 155 9.27 26.55 13.45
CA PHE A 155 8.30 26.69 14.54
C PHE A 155 8.84 27.64 15.61
N GLU A 156 7.92 28.31 16.30
CA GLU A 156 8.26 29.17 17.43
C GLU A 156 9.05 28.39 18.49
N PRO A 157 10.15 28.94 19.01
CA PRO A 157 10.88 28.32 20.09
C PRO A 157 10.04 28.30 21.37
N TRP A 158 10.38 27.40 22.29
CA TRP A 158 9.76 27.39 23.62
C TRP A 158 9.99 28.73 24.33
N ASN A 159 8.92 29.31 24.87
CA ASN A 159 8.92 30.64 25.49
C ASN A 159 9.44 30.64 26.95
N GLY A 160 9.89 29.49 27.47
CA GLY A 160 10.40 29.36 28.85
C GLY A 160 9.33 29.25 29.93
N LYS A 161 8.03 29.21 29.57
CA LYS A 161 6.91 29.15 30.51
C LYS A 161 6.19 27.80 30.45
N ASP A 162 5.46 27.49 31.51
CA ASP A 162 4.57 26.34 31.56
C ASP A 162 3.35 26.54 30.64
N TYR A 163 2.78 25.42 30.18
CA TYR A 163 1.54 25.42 29.41
C TYR A 163 0.34 25.29 30.35
N GLU A 164 -0.28 26.42 30.67
CA GLU A 164 -1.45 26.51 31.53
C GLU A 164 -2.75 26.56 30.70
N GLU A 165 -3.86 26.05 31.24
CA GLU A 165 -5.21 26.16 30.67
C GLU A 165 -5.36 25.67 29.21
N LEU A 166 -4.58 24.66 28.80
CA LEU A 166 -4.65 24.12 27.43
C LEU A 166 -6.05 23.52 27.11
N PRO A 167 -6.66 23.90 25.98
CA PRO A 167 -7.91 23.29 25.55
C PRO A 167 -7.68 21.84 25.11
N LEU A 168 -8.59 20.95 25.50
CA LEU A 168 -8.62 19.58 25.01
C LEU A 168 -9.21 19.54 23.60
N LEU A 169 -8.36 19.40 22.57
CA LEU A 169 -8.81 19.30 21.18
C LEU A 169 -9.71 18.08 20.93
N ILE A 170 -9.25 16.90 21.36
CA ILE A 170 -10.00 15.64 21.24
C ILE A 170 -9.58 14.67 22.34
N LYS A 171 -10.55 13.96 22.92
CA LYS A 171 -10.28 12.79 23.76
C LYS A 171 -10.44 11.53 22.90
N VAL A 172 -9.34 10.94 22.47
CA VAL A 172 -9.39 9.75 21.62
C VAL A 172 -9.81 8.52 22.43
N LYS A 173 -10.79 7.77 21.92
CA LYS A 173 -11.25 6.50 22.51
C LYS A 173 -10.66 5.32 21.75
N GLY A 174 -9.96 4.44 22.47
CA GLY A 174 -9.46 3.18 21.92
C GLY A 174 -8.25 3.37 21.00
N LYS A 175 -8.20 2.61 19.91
CA LYS A 175 -7.04 2.53 19.01
C LYS A 175 -6.89 3.81 18.18
N CYS A 176 -5.70 4.40 18.21
CA CYS A 176 -5.31 5.54 17.37
C CYS A 176 -3.95 5.26 16.72
N THR A 177 -3.96 4.93 15.43
CA THR A 177 -2.72 4.71 14.65
C THR A 177 -2.34 5.99 13.91
N THR A 178 -1.15 6.02 13.30
CA THR A 178 -0.73 7.17 12.47
C THR A 178 -1.67 7.43 11.28
N ASP A 179 -2.35 6.41 10.74
CA ASP A 179 -3.39 6.62 9.71
C ASP A 179 -4.65 7.32 10.26
N HIS A 180 -4.92 7.25 11.57
CA HIS A 180 -6.00 8.01 12.21
C HIS A 180 -5.59 9.47 12.45
N ILE A 181 -4.30 9.72 12.68
CA ILE A 181 -3.72 11.05 12.93
C ILE A 181 -3.47 11.80 11.63
N SER A 182 -2.84 11.17 10.64
CA SER A 182 -2.57 11.74 9.32
C SER A 182 -2.60 10.64 8.28
N MET A 183 -3.74 10.52 7.61
CA MET A 183 -4.04 9.46 6.65
C MET A 183 -3.12 9.53 5.42
N ALA A 184 -2.83 8.37 4.83
CA ALA A 184 -2.17 8.25 3.54
C ALA A 184 -3.15 8.48 2.36
N GLY A 185 -3.14 7.61 1.34
CA GLY A 185 -4.04 7.71 0.19
C GLY A 185 -3.97 9.08 -0.51
N PRO A 186 -5.10 9.78 -0.73
CA PRO A 186 -5.12 11.04 -1.49
C PRO A 186 -4.25 12.16 -0.86
N TRP A 187 -4.01 12.09 0.45
CA TRP A 187 -3.18 13.07 1.17
C TRP A 187 -1.70 12.99 0.83
N LEU A 188 -1.23 11.87 0.24
CA LEU A 188 0.17 11.73 -0.16
C LEU A 188 0.61 12.79 -1.17
N ARG A 189 -0.32 13.38 -1.92
CA ARG A 189 -0.02 14.50 -2.81
C ARG A 189 0.51 15.72 -2.04
N PHE A 190 0.13 15.91 -0.79
CA PHE A 190 0.53 17.08 0.02
C PHE A 190 1.70 16.80 0.96
N ARG A 191 2.41 15.67 0.84
CA ARG A 191 3.52 15.30 1.75
C ARG A 191 4.68 16.29 1.80
N GLY A 192 4.85 17.14 0.79
CA GLY A 192 5.83 18.21 0.79
C GLY A 192 5.26 19.59 1.16
N HIS A 193 3.99 19.68 1.55
CA HIS A 193 3.30 20.93 1.85
C HIS A 193 2.60 20.81 3.22
N LEU A 194 3.22 21.36 4.27
CA LEU A 194 2.81 21.12 5.65
C LEU A 194 1.41 21.65 5.95
N ASP A 195 1.07 22.83 5.45
CA ASP A 195 -0.25 23.44 5.67
C ASP A 195 -1.37 22.57 5.07
N ASN A 196 -1.34 22.34 3.74
CA ASN A 196 -2.29 21.46 3.05
C ASN A 196 -2.42 20.03 3.62
N ILE A 197 -1.34 19.40 4.11
CA ILE A 197 -1.48 18.04 4.69
C ILE A 197 -2.09 18.07 6.09
N SER A 198 -1.98 19.19 6.82
CA SER A 198 -2.51 19.35 8.17
C SER A 198 -4.04 19.38 8.21
N ASP A 199 -4.73 19.67 7.10
CA ASP A 199 -6.18 19.53 6.95
C ASP A 199 -6.71 18.13 7.27
N ASN A 200 -5.84 17.12 7.29
CA ASN A 200 -6.20 15.74 7.63
C ASN A 200 -5.94 15.35 9.08
N MET A 201 -5.51 16.29 9.92
CA MET A 201 -5.13 16.01 11.31
C MET A 201 -6.31 15.41 12.07
N LEU A 202 -6.12 14.19 12.58
CA LEU A 202 -7.02 13.46 13.48
C LEU A 202 -8.43 13.18 12.92
N ILE A 203 -8.68 13.37 11.62
CA ILE A 203 -10.01 13.11 11.00
C ILE A 203 -10.45 11.65 11.11
N GLY A 204 -9.52 10.72 11.33
CA GLY A 204 -9.81 9.30 11.51
C GLY A 204 -10.00 8.90 12.98
N ALA A 205 -9.65 9.76 13.94
CA ALA A 205 -9.71 9.43 15.35
C ALA A 205 -11.16 9.37 15.87
N VAL A 206 -11.42 8.44 16.80
CA VAL A 206 -12.74 8.29 17.42
C VAL A 206 -12.82 9.17 18.67
N ASN A 207 -13.72 10.16 18.65
CA ASN A 207 -13.97 11.02 19.81
C ASN A 207 -14.72 10.27 20.92
N ALA A 208 -14.21 10.33 22.15
CA ALA A 208 -14.82 9.70 23.32
C ALA A 208 -16.16 10.32 23.76
N PHE A 209 -16.47 11.52 23.26
CA PHE A 209 -17.69 12.26 23.61
C PHE A 209 -18.78 12.20 22.54
N ASN A 210 -18.53 11.52 21.41
CA ASN A 210 -19.55 11.26 20.39
C ASN A 210 -20.41 10.05 20.75
#